data_AF-A0A0F9AFB9-F1
#
_entry.id   AF-A0A0F9AFB9-F1
#
_cell.length_a   1.000
_cell.length_b   1.000
_cell.length_c   1.000
_cell.angle_alpha   90.00
_cell.angle_beta   90.00
_cell.angle_gamma   90.00
#
_symmetry.space_group_name_H-M   'P 1'
#
loop_
_entity.id
_entity.type
_entity.pdbx_description
1 polymer ?
#
loop_
_entity_poly.entity_id
_entity_poly.type
_entity_poly.pdbx_seq_one_letter_code
_entity_poly.pdbx_strand_id
1 'polypeptide(L)' 'MSLKIPENVANVTLSDTTVLAPAGILFIGGAGDLKLSGAQSGVATFKNLAAGKFLNIRARLAWSTGSSVTDVVRCW' A
#
# COMPACT_ATOMS: atom_id res chain seq x y z
N MET A 1 25.37 -2.05 -2.77
CA MET A 1 24.08 -1.35 -2.97
C MET A 1 23.06 -2.42 -3.32
N SER A 2 22.33 -2.95 -2.34
CA SER A 2 21.36 -4.03 -2.61
C SER A 2 20.24 -3.46 -3.47
N LEU A 3 19.99 -4.11 -4.61
CA LEU A 3 18.90 -3.78 -5.51
C LEU A 3 17.61 -4.00 -4.72
N LYS A 4 16.85 -2.94 -4.43
CA LYS A 4 15.56 -3.02 -3.70
C LYS A 4 14.47 -3.62 -4.61
N ILE A 5 14.71 -4.81 -5.15
CA ILE A 5 13.65 -5.56 -5.82
C ILE A 5 12.94 -6.36 -4.73
N PRO A 6 11.64 -6.13 -4.52
CA PRO A 6 10.83 -6.96 -3.64
C PRO A 6 10.83 -8.40 -4.15
N GLU A 7 11.12 -9.35 -3.27
CA GLU A 7 11.20 -10.78 -3.58
C GLU A 7 9.85 -11.49 -3.41
N ASN A 8 8.94 -10.89 -2.64
CA ASN A 8 7.61 -11.43 -2.35
C ASN A 8 6.49 -10.46 -2.76
N VAL A 9 5.34 -11.04 -3.10
CA VAL A 9 4.09 -10.33 -3.41
C VAL A 9 2.90 -10.97 -2.70
N ALA A 10 1.92 -10.15 -2.32
CA ALA A 10 0.60 -10.62 -1.90
C ALA A 10 -0.49 -9.56 -2.16
N ASN A 11 -1.69 -10.04 -2.47
CA ASN A 11 -2.87 -9.18 -2.52
C ASN A 11 -3.14 -8.58 -1.13
N VAL A 12 -3.49 -7.30 -1.12
CA VAL A 12 -3.84 -6.58 0.10
C VAL A 12 -5.34 -6.39 0.13
N THR A 13 -5.97 -7.01 1.11
CA THR A 13 -7.33 -6.64 1.50
C THR A 13 -7.24 -5.39 2.37
N LEU A 14 -7.93 -4.33 1.98
CA LEU A 14 -8.01 -3.11 2.78
C LEU A 14 -8.71 -3.40 4.11
N SER A 15 -8.13 -2.94 5.20
CA SER A 15 -8.61 -3.19 6.55
C SER A 15 -8.17 -2.08 7.48
N ASP A 16 -9.06 -1.68 8.39
CA ASP A 16 -8.76 -0.66 9.39
C ASP A 16 -7.98 -1.23 10.60
N THR A 17 -7.73 -2.54 10.64
CA THR A 17 -7.07 -3.21 11.78
C THR A 17 -5.96 -4.19 11.38
N THR A 18 -5.98 -4.73 10.16
CA THR A 18 -5.05 -5.79 9.74
C THR A 18 -3.69 -5.23 9.35
N VAL A 19 -2.69 -5.47 10.20
CA VAL A 19 -1.32 -5.02 9.95
C VAL A 19 -0.66 -5.81 8.81
N LEU A 20 -0.12 -5.10 7.84
CA LEU A 20 0.74 -5.62 6.78
C LEU A 20 2.15 -5.87 7.34
N ALA A 21 2.40 -7.10 7.80
CA ALA A 21 3.73 -7.56 8.21
C ALA A 21 4.33 -8.52 7.16
N PRO A 22 5.55 -8.31 6.66
CA PRO A 22 6.37 -7.11 6.85
C PRO A 22 5.82 -5.88 6.08
N ALA A 23 6.23 -4.68 6.49
CA ALA A 23 5.86 -3.45 5.78
C ALA A 23 6.58 -3.40 4.42
N GLY A 24 5.83 -3.16 3.35
CA GLY A 24 6.32 -3.23 1.97
C GLY A 24 5.88 -2.05 1.12
N ILE A 25 6.35 -2.01 -0.12
CA ILE A 25 5.85 -1.08 -1.13
C ILE A 25 4.51 -1.59 -1.67
N LEU A 26 3.69 -0.68 -2.19
CA LEU A 26 2.36 -1.02 -2.69
C LEU A 26 2.27 -0.74 -4.19
N PHE A 27 1.75 -1.70 -4.94
CA PHE A 27 1.32 -1.52 -6.31
C PHE A 27 -0.19 -1.26 -6.34
N ILE A 28 -0.58 -0.24 -7.09
CA ILE A 28 -1.95 0.21 -7.26
C ILE A 28 -2.49 -0.40 -8.56
N GLY A 29 -3.32 -1.44 -8.45
CA GLY A 29 -3.97 -2.08 -9.59
C GLY A 29 -5.19 -1.30 -10.09
N GLY A 30 -5.97 -0.71 -9.17
CA GLY A 30 -7.16 0.09 -9.46
C GLY A 30 -6.94 1.57 -9.16
N ALA A 31 -7.40 2.47 -10.03
CA ALA A 31 -7.30 3.90 -9.76
C ALA A 31 -8.21 4.31 -8.58
N GLY A 32 -7.80 5.32 -7.81
CA GLY A 32 -8.59 5.83 -6.68
C GLY A 32 -7.76 6.49 -5.60
N ASP A 33 -8.39 6.69 -4.45
CA ASP A 33 -7.73 7.23 -3.26
C ASP A 33 -7.27 6.08 -2.38
N LEU A 34 -6.08 6.19 -1.77
CA LEU A 34 -5.57 5.22 -0.82
C LEU A 34 -5.11 5.91 0.45
N LYS A 35 -5.75 5.59 1.57
CA LYS A 35 -5.31 5.96 2.89
C LYS A 35 -4.40 4.86 3.45
N LEU A 36 -3.22 5.25 3.92
CA LEU A 36 -2.22 4.32 4.44
C LEU A 36 -1.53 4.84 5.70
N SER A 37 -1.11 3.90 6.53
CA SER A 37 -0.20 4.17 7.65
C SER A 37 1.21 3.74 7.29
N GLY A 38 2.18 4.64 7.50
CA GLY A 38 3.59 4.36 7.28
C GLY A 38 4.17 3.31 8.24
N ALA A 39 5.32 2.73 7.89
CA ALA A 39 5.97 1.69 8.68
C ALA A 39 6.39 2.12 10.08
N GLN A 40 6.83 3.38 10.27
CA GLN A 40 7.20 3.93 11.58
C GLN A 40 6.03 4.62 12.27
N SER A 41 5.37 5.55 11.58
CA SER A 41 4.36 6.45 12.12
C SER A 41 3.66 7.20 10.98
N GLY A 42 2.50 7.82 11.26
CA GLY A 42 1.79 8.72 10.36
C GLY A 42 0.72 8.03 9.51
N VAL A 43 -0.37 8.76 9.29
CA VAL A 43 -1.50 8.36 8.44
C VAL A 43 -1.69 9.44 7.39
N ALA A 44 -1.71 9.04 6.12
CA ALA A 44 -1.90 9.96 5.00
C ALA A 44 -2.84 9.35 3.97
N THR A 45 -3.59 10.22 3.28
CA THR A 45 -4.44 9.84 2.16
C THR A 45 -3.82 10.33 0.86
N PHE A 46 -3.46 9.39 0.00
CA PHE A 46 -3.00 9.65 -1.35
C PHE A 46 -4.23 9.77 -2.25
N LYS A 47 -4.38 10.95 -2.87
CA LYS A 47 -5.54 11.26 -3.70
C LYS A 47 -5.24 11.01 -5.18
N ASN A 48 -6.25 10.55 -5.90
CA ASN A 48 -6.22 10.37 -7.37
C ASN A 48 -5.01 9.54 -7.85
N LEU A 49 -4.74 8.41 -7.19
CA LEU A 49 -3.72 7.47 -7.63
C LEU A 49 -4.17 6.82 -8.93
N ALA A 50 -3.30 6.83 -9.92
CA ALA A 50 -3.51 6.10 -11.17
C ALA A 50 -3.26 4.60 -10.96
N ALA A 51 -4.02 3.79 -11.70
CA ALA A 51 -3.75 2.37 -11.86
C ALA A 51 -2.36 2.12 -12.49
N GLY A 52 -1.74 0.98 -12.17
CA GLY A 52 -0.44 0.58 -12.69
C GLY A 52 0.75 1.28 -12.04
N LYS A 53 0.60 1.90 -10.86
CA LYS A 53 1.67 2.66 -10.20
C LYS A 53 2.22 1.95 -8.97
N PHE A 54 3.54 2.02 -8.80
CA PHE A 54 4.20 1.66 -7.55
C PHE A 54 4.29 2.87 -6.63
N LEU A 55 3.74 2.72 -5.44
CA LEU A 55 3.91 3.64 -4.34
C LEU A 55 5.12 3.17 -3.51
N ASN A 56 6.23 3.87 -3.67
CA ASN A 56 7.51 3.56 -3.02
C ASN A 56 7.55 4.01 -1.55
N ILE A 57 6.52 3.64 -0.79
CA ILE A 57 6.35 3.94 0.63
C ILE A 57 6.18 2.61 1.35
N ARG A 58 6.91 2.41 2.45
CA ARG A 58 6.71 1.25 3.31
C ARG A 58 5.44 1.44 4.11
N ALA A 59 4.37 0.78 3.69
CA ALA A 59 3.09 0.82 4.37
C ALA A 59 2.96 -0.34 5.36
N ARG A 60 2.47 -0.04 6.56
CA ARG A 60 2.13 -1.02 7.61
C ARG A 60 0.63 -1.31 7.68
N LEU A 61 -0.20 -0.40 7.21
CA LEU A 61 -1.66 -0.56 7.17
C LEU A 61 -2.21 0.14 5.93
N ALA A 62 -3.13 -0.50 5.23
CA ALA A 62 -3.90 0.08 4.14
C ALA A 62 -5.36 0.11 4.56
N TRP A 63 -5.89 1.31 4.81
CA TRP A 63 -7.20 1.48 5.43
C TRP A 63 -8.31 1.15 4.44
N SER A 64 -9.36 0.47 4.91
CA SER A 64 -10.62 0.34 4.17
C SER A 64 -11.40 1.65 4.19
N THR A 65 -11.40 2.35 5.33
CA THR A 65 -12.06 3.65 5.46
C THR A 65 -11.29 4.76 4.76
N GLY A 66 -11.99 5.48 3.87
CA GLY A 66 -11.41 6.61 3.13
C GLY A 66 -10.46 6.22 1.99
N SER A 67 -10.45 4.94 1.61
CA SER A 67 -9.81 4.43 0.39
C SER A 67 -10.87 4.01 -0.62
N SER A 68 -10.65 4.31 -1.89
CA SER A 68 -11.52 3.90 -3.02
C SER A 68 -10.82 3.02 -4.05
N VAL A 69 -9.52 2.77 -3.89
CA VAL A 69 -8.79 1.80 -4.70
C VAL A 69 -9.35 0.39 -4.49
N THR A 70 -9.54 -0.34 -5.59
CA THR A 70 -10.09 -1.71 -5.60
C THR A 70 -9.02 -2.79 -5.53
N ASP A 71 -7.85 -2.55 -6.13
CA ASP A 71 -6.80 -3.55 -6.27
C ASP A 71 -5.47 -3.00 -5.78
N VAL A 72 -4.94 -3.61 -4.71
CA VAL A 72 -3.64 -3.27 -4.13
C VAL A 72 -2.83 -4.54 -3.95
N VAL A 73 -1.57 -4.51 -4.38
CA VAL A 73 -0.62 -5.60 -4.17
C VAL A 73 0.54 -5.08 -3.34
N ARG A 74 0.87 -5.77 -2.25
CA ARG A 74 2.07 -5.48 -1.46
C ARG A 74 3.24 -6.24 -2.04
N CYS A 75 4.36 -5.55 -2.20
CA CYS A 75 5.65 -6.09 -2.61
C CYS A 75 6.65 -5.83 -1.47
N TRP A 76 7.37 -6.85 -1.00
CA TRP A 76 8.37 -6.69 0.06
C TRP A 76 9.58 -7.59 -0.14
#